data_AF-A0A1V9KEN7-F1
#
_entry.id   AF-A0A1V9KEN7-F1
#
_cell.length_a   1.000
_cell.length_b   1.000
_cell.length_c   1.000
_cell.angle_alpha   90.00
_cell.angle_beta   90.00
_cell.angle_gamma   90.00
#
_symmetry.space_group_name_H-M   'P 1'
#
loop_
_entity.id
_entity.type
_entity.pdbx_description
1 polymer ?
#
loop_
_entity_poly.entity_id
_entity_poly.type
_entity_poly.pdbx_seq_one_letter_code
_entity_poly.pdbx_strand_id
1 'polypeptide(L)'
;MSTDIHGGIEFRHPGTGTDHYDGEPWVTAMDLWPLYDETSYAAFGCLFGVRNQAGFRPIAPGRGLPADLSSGMRAQLGTGAEKDGLHSASWVSWAELAAIDLRATTERVGWTTGEPAYSYEPVTVGAVLGDETHWPHVFNVMKALAGRFGDDGVRLVVAFD
;
A
#
# COMPACT_ATOMS: atom_id res chain seq x y z
N MET A 1 -16.05 2.76 -13.52
CA MET A 1 -14.79 2.09 -13.89
C MET A 1 -14.21 1.48 -12.63
N SER A 2 -13.77 0.21 -12.65
CA SER A 2 -13.04 -0.36 -11.51
C SER A 2 -11.73 0.43 -11.30
N THR A 3 -11.07 0.25 -10.16
CA THR A 3 -9.69 0.70 -9.93
C THR A 3 -9.03 -0.44 -9.19
N ASP A 4 -8.05 -1.06 -9.80
CA ASP A 4 -7.29 -2.16 -9.25
C ASP A 4 -5.97 -1.65 -8.67
N ILE A 5 -5.31 -2.49 -7.87
CA ILE A 5 -4.04 -2.16 -7.22
C ILE A 5 -2.93 -3.02 -7.81
N HIS A 6 -1.82 -2.37 -8.15
CA HIS A 6 -0.64 -3.01 -8.73
C HIS A 6 0.59 -2.65 -7.93
N GLY A 7 1.59 -3.54 -7.90
CA GLY A 7 2.87 -3.30 -7.24
C GLY A 7 3.38 -4.54 -6.53
N GLY A 8 4.10 -4.35 -5.43
CA GLY A 8 4.68 -5.46 -4.69
C GLY A 8 5.57 -5.01 -3.54
N ILE A 9 6.21 -6.00 -2.92
CA ILE A 9 7.02 -5.83 -1.71
C ILE A 9 8.50 -5.75 -2.13
N GLU A 10 9.21 -4.77 -1.59
CA GLU A 10 10.67 -4.65 -1.69
C GLU A 10 11.31 -4.78 -0.31
N PHE A 11 12.54 -5.29 -0.28
CA PHE A 11 13.40 -5.21 0.91
C PHE A 11 14.70 -4.48 0.61
N ARG A 12 15.28 -3.86 1.64
CA ARG A 12 16.57 -3.18 1.55
C ARG A 12 17.70 -4.18 1.74
N HIS A 13 18.60 -4.28 0.76
CA HIS A 13 19.70 -5.24 0.82
C HIS A 13 20.65 -4.88 1.97
N PRO A 14 21.05 -5.83 2.85
CA PRO A 14 21.85 -5.54 4.03
C PRO A 14 23.28 -5.09 3.72
N GLY A 15 23.79 -5.42 2.52
CA GLY A 15 25.09 -4.94 2.03
C GLY A 15 25.07 -3.48 1.55
N THR A 16 23.90 -2.83 1.47
CA THR A 16 23.80 -1.44 0.99
C THR A 16 24.67 -0.51 1.83
N GLY A 17 25.57 0.23 1.16
CA GLY A 17 26.50 1.16 1.82
C GLY A 17 27.78 0.50 2.34
N THR A 18 27.96 -0.80 2.10
CA THR A 18 29.25 -1.49 2.31
C THR A 18 30.12 -1.39 1.06
N ASP A 19 31.41 -1.66 1.22
CA ASP A 19 32.44 -1.60 0.16
C ASP A 19 32.43 -2.79 -0.81
N HIS A 20 31.77 -3.89 -0.44
CA HIS A 20 31.76 -5.16 -1.17
C HIS A 20 30.43 -5.47 -1.85
N TYR A 21 29.44 -4.58 -1.73
CA TYR A 21 28.15 -4.70 -2.41
C TYR A 21 27.93 -3.51 -3.33
N ASP A 22 27.83 -3.79 -4.63
CA ASP A 22 27.64 -2.83 -5.71
C ASP A 22 26.22 -2.88 -6.32
N GLY A 23 25.34 -3.70 -5.74
CA GLY A 23 23.96 -3.87 -6.18
C GLY A 23 23.02 -2.75 -5.73
N GLU A 24 21.75 -2.89 -6.12
CA GLU A 24 20.71 -1.92 -5.79
C GLU A 24 20.37 -1.89 -4.30
N PRO A 25 20.13 -0.71 -3.71
CA PRO A 25 19.72 -0.60 -2.31
C PRO A 25 18.44 -1.38 -1.97
N TRP A 26 17.48 -1.39 -2.89
CA TRP A 26 16.19 -2.07 -2.76
C TRP A 26 16.07 -3.15 -3.82
N VAL A 27 15.47 -4.28 -3.44
CA VAL A 27 15.27 -5.44 -4.31
C VAL A 27 13.81 -5.88 -4.22
N THR A 28 13.17 -6.13 -5.37
CA THR A 28 11.83 -6.72 -5.43
C THR A 28 11.83 -8.11 -4.80
N ALA A 29 10.98 -8.31 -3.80
CA ALA A 29 10.81 -9.57 -3.11
C ALA A 29 9.67 -10.41 -3.73
N MET A 30 8.53 -9.77 -3.97
CA MET A 30 7.29 -10.45 -4.36
C MET A 30 6.31 -9.46 -5.01
N ASP A 31 5.63 -9.91 -6.07
CA ASP A 31 4.50 -9.17 -6.64
C ASP A 31 3.32 -9.14 -5.65
N LEU A 32 2.45 -8.13 -5.73
CA LEU A 32 1.26 -8.02 -4.89
C LEU A 32 0.16 -9.03 -5.28
N TRP A 33 -0.02 -9.27 -6.58
CA TRP A 33 -1.17 -10.03 -7.11
C TRP A 33 -1.35 -11.46 -6.55
N PRO A 34 -0.31 -12.23 -6.18
CA PRO A 34 -0.50 -13.55 -5.58
C PRO A 34 -0.95 -13.49 -4.12
N LEU A 35 -0.79 -12.34 -3.46
CA LEU A 35 -1.15 -12.14 -2.04
C LEU A 35 -2.47 -11.40 -1.87
N TYR A 36 -2.86 -10.62 -2.88
CA TYR A 36 -4.04 -9.76 -2.83
C TYR A 36 -4.59 -9.55 -4.24
N ASP A 37 -5.80 -10.04 -4.47
CA ASP A 37 -6.51 -10.08 -5.76
C ASP A 37 -7.88 -9.38 -5.72
N GLU A 38 -8.18 -8.67 -4.63
CA GLU A 38 -9.47 -7.99 -4.42
C GLU A 38 -9.46 -6.50 -4.81
N THR A 39 -10.62 -6.00 -5.21
CA THR A 39 -10.85 -4.55 -5.38
C THR A 39 -11.56 -3.99 -4.13
N SER A 40 -10.81 -3.45 -3.16
CA SER A 40 -11.36 -2.87 -1.93
C SER A 40 -11.03 -1.38 -1.79
N TYR A 41 -11.97 -0.51 -2.19
CA TYR A 41 -11.79 0.95 -2.08
C TYR A 41 -11.71 1.42 -0.63
N ALA A 42 -12.30 0.70 0.31
CA ALA A 42 -12.19 1.03 1.73
C ALA A 42 -10.75 0.79 2.22
N ALA A 43 -10.12 -0.33 1.82
CA ALA A 43 -8.71 -0.58 2.11
C ALA A 43 -7.77 0.40 1.37
N PHE A 44 -8.04 0.69 0.09
CA PHE A 44 -7.23 1.64 -0.68
C PHE A 44 -7.33 3.06 -0.12
N GLY A 45 -8.53 3.45 0.33
CA GLY A 45 -8.77 4.70 1.04
C GLY A 45 -8.05 4.76 2.39
N CYS A 46 -8.07 3.67 3.15
CA CYS A 46 -7.39 3.54 4.44
C CYS A 46 -5.86 3.58 4.32
N LEU A 47 -5.28 2.90 3.33
CA LEU A 47 -3.82 2.83 3.19
C LEU A 47 -3.27 4.02 2.40
N PHE A 48 -3.90 4.38 1.29
CA PHE A 48 -3.31 5.26 0.26
C PHE A 48 -4.18 6.47 -0.10
N GLY A 49 -5.39 6.58 0.47
CA GLY A 49 -6.31 7.68 0.21
C GLY A 49 -7.03 7.59 -1.14
N VAL A 50 -6.89 6.47 -1.86
CA VAL A 50 -7.51 6.28 -3.18
C VAL A 50 -8.98 5.89 -3.00
N ARG A 51 -9.88 6.63 -3.66
CA ARG A 51 -11.35 6.43 -3.59
C ARG A 51 -11.90 6.35 -2.15
N ASN A 52 -11.35 7.16 -1.24
CA ASN A 52 -11.64 7.17 0.19
C ASN A 52 -13.03 7.76 0.56
N GLN A 53 -14.11 7.13 0.13
CA GLN A 53 -15.47 7.58 0.45
C GLN A 53 -15.85 7.39 1.92
N ALA A 54 -15.20 6.43 2.59
CA ALA A 54 -15.43 6.14 4.01
C ALA A 54 -14.79 7.17 4.96
N GLY A 55 -13.91 8.05 4.45
CA GLY A 55 -13.32 9.12 5.25
C GLY A 55 -12.19 8.70 6.18
N PHE A 56 -11.43 7.66 5.82
CA PHE A 56 -10.23 7.28 6.58
C PHE A 56 -9.19 8.39 6.56
N ARG A 57 -8.37 8.48 7.60
CA ARG A 57 -7.09 9.19 7.51
C ARG A 57 -6.07 8.23 6.87
N PRO A 58 -5.65 8.45 5.62
CA PRO A 58 -4.76 7.51 4.94
C PRO A 58 -3.38 7.46 5.58
N ILE A 59 -2.78 6.27 5.63
CA ILE A 59 -1.46 6.04 6.21
C ILE A 59 -0.33 6.59 5.32
N ALA A 60 -0.41 6.31 4.01
CA ALA A 60 0.57 6.72 3.03
C ALA A 60 -0.10 7.34 1.79
N PRO A 61 -0.71 8.54 1.91
CA PRO A 61 -1.38 9.17 0.77
C PRO A 61 -0.39 9.72 -0.26
N GLY A 62 -0.57 9.32 -1.53
CA GLY A 62 -0.02 10.01 -2.71
C GLY A 62 1.47 10.35 -2.67
N ARG A 63 2.31 9.47 -2.14
CA ARG A 63 3.76 9.72 -1.99
C ARG A 63 4.52 9.69 -3.31
N GLY A 64 3.88 9.23 -4.39
CA GLY A 64 4.55 8.90 -5.65
C GLY A 64 5.34 7.60 -5.53
N LEU A 65 6.10 7.27 -6.58
CA LEU A 65 7.06 6.18 -6.52
C LEU A 65 8.29 6.61 -5.69
N PRO A 66 8.87 5.70 -4.89
CA PRO A 66 10.17 5.95 -4.26
C PRO A 66 11.24 6.35 -5.28
N ALA A 67 12.10 7.31 -4.94
CA ALA A 67 13.21 7.71 -5.84
C ALA A 67 14.24 6.59 -6.06
N ASP A 68 14.40 5.74 -5.05
CA ASP A 68 15.27 4.56 -5.01
C ASP A 68 14.50 3.26 -5.31
N LEU A 69 13.45 3.34 -6.14
CA LEU A 69 12.70 2.17 -6.61
C LEU A 69 13.64 1.17 -7.30
N SER A 70 13.53 -0.12 -6.96
CA SER A 70 14.33 -1.16 -7.58
C SER A 70 14.04 -1.25 -9.09
N SER A 71 15.00 -1.73 -9.87
CA SER A 71 14.81 -1.98 -11.29
C SER A 71 13.70 -2.99 -11.56
N GLY A 72 13.58 -4.03 -10.73
CA GLY A 72 12.51 -5.02 -10.81
C GLY A 72 11.12 -4.39 -10.68
N MET A 73 10.91 -3.59 -9.63
CA MET A 73 9.63 -2.90 -9.40
C MET A 73 9.35 -1.85 -10.48
N ARG A 74 10.39 -1.13 -10.93
CA ARG A 74 10.28 -0.17 -12.04
C ARG A 74 9.83 -0.84 -13.34
N ALA A 75 10.38 -2.02 -13.65
CA ALA A 75 9.98 -2.79 -14.82
C ALA A 75 8.53 -3.30 -14.70
N GLN A 76 8.13 -3.76 -13.52
CA GLN A 76 6.76 -4.23 -13.25
C GLN A 76 5.71 -3.10 -13.38
N LEU A 77 6.02 -1.92 -12.85
CA LEU A 77 5.12 -0.76 -12.86
C LEU A 77 5.17 0.01 -14.19
N GLY A 78 6.17 -0.23 -15.04
CA GLY A 78 6.26 0.28 -16.42
C GLY A 78 6.40 1.80 -16.47
N THR A 79 7.62 2.32 -16.39
CA THR A 79 7.88 3.78 -16.45
C THR A 79 7.94 4.33 -17.89
N GLY A 80 6.97 4.00 -18.75
CA GLY A 80 6.90 4.48 -20.14
C GLY A 80 5.48 4.48 -20.69
N ALA A 81 5.26 5.17 -21.83
CA ALA A 81 3.98 5.40 -22.52
C ALA A 81 3.17 4.12 -22.92
N GLU A 82 3.54 2.94 -22.42
CA GLU A 82 2.88 1.67 -22.65
C GLU A 82 1.90 1.28 -21.51
N LYS A 83 1.86 2.04 -20.40
CA LYS A 83 0.81 1.98 -19.36
C LYS A 83 0.20 3.36 -19.10
N ASP A 84 -0.41 3.95 -20.12
CA ASP A 84 -1.37 5.04 -19.93
C ASP A 84 -2.55 4.52 -19.09
N GLY A 85 -2.51 4.74 -17.78
CA GLY A 85 -3.57 4.31 -16.86
C GLY A 85 -3.17 4.31 -15.38
N LEU A 86 -1.90 3.98 -15.07
CA LEU A 86 -1.48 3.94 -13.67
C LEU A 86 -1.30 5.34 -13.06
N HIS A 87 -2.01 5.60 -11.98
CA HIS A 87 -2.02 6.83 -11.22
C HIS A 87 -1.89 6.57 -9.70
N SER A 88 -1.86 7.66 -8.92
CA SER A 88 -1.90 7.63 -7.45
C SER A 88 -0.85 6.73 -6.79
N ALA A 89 0.34 6.63 -7.40
CA ALA A 89 1.43 5.83 -6.85
C ALA A 89 1.77 6.24 -5.41
N SER A 90 2.07 5.25 -4.58
CA SER A 90 2.48 5.47 -3.19
C SER A 90 3.22 4.26 -2.65
N TRP A 91 3.71 4.36 -1.42
CA TRP A 91 4.43 3.29 -0.74
C TRP A 91 4.32 3.42 0.78
N VAL A 92 4.40 2.31 1.50
CA VAL A 92 4.31 2.24 2.97
C VAL A 92 5.32 1.23 3.52
N SER A 93 6.03 1.58 4.59
CA SER A 93 6.98 0.66 5.22
C SER A 93 6.29 -0.36 6.13
N TRP A 94 6.97 -1.47 6.45
CA TRP A 94 6.48 -2.38 7.47
C TRP A 94 6.36 -1.70 8.84
N ALA A 95 7.31 -0.83 9.21
CA ALA A 95 7.23 -0.06 10.46
C ALA A 95 5.92 0.75 10.56
N GLU A 96 5.49 1.39 9.47
CA GLU A 96 4.23 2.14 9.42
C GLU A 96 3.01 1.21 9.53
N LEU A 97 3.02 0.07 8.83
CA LEU A 97 1.94 -0.91 8.89
C LEU A 97 1.81 -1.57 10.27
N ALA A 98 2.93 -1.89 10.90
CA ALA A 98 2.97 -2.50 12.22
C ALA A 98 2.47 -1.56 13.33
N ALA A 99 2.51 -0.24 13.09
CA ALA A 99 2.04 0.78 14.02
C ALA A 99 0.54 1.12 13.86
N ILE A 100 -0.17 0.52 12.91
CA ILE A 100 -1.58 0.80 12.67
C ILE A 100 -2.42 0.39 13.88
N ASP A 101 -3.21 1.35 14.39
CA ASP A 101 -4.28 1.04 15.33
C ASP A 101 -5.50 0.51 14.59
N LEU A 102 -5.69 -0.81 14.60
CA LEU A 102 -6.85 -1.47 13.98
C LEU A 102 -8.19 -1.07 14.61
N ARG A 103 -8.19 -0.48 15.81
CA ARG A 103 -9.41 -0.01 16.48
C ARG A 103 -9.80 1.41 16.06
N ALA A 104 -8.92 2.14 15.38
CA ALA A 104 -9.24 3.46 14.86
C ALA A 104 -10.43 3.38 13.91
N THR A 105 -11.34 4.37 14.02
CA THR A 105 -12.55 4.46 13.20
C THR A 105 -12.53 5.70 12.33
N THR A 106 -13.23 5.65 11.20
CA THR A 106 -13.55 6.85 10.45
C THR A 106 -14.46 7.77 11.26
N GLU A 107 -14.38 9.08 11.00
CA GLU A 107 -15.42 10.00 11.46
C GLU A 107 -16.68 9.81 10.61
N ARG A 108 -17.85 10.12 11.16
CA ARG A 108 -19.09 10.06 10.37
C ARG A 108 -19.05 11.15 9.29
N VAL A 109 -18.83 10.73 8.04
CA VAL A 109 -18.87 11.61 6.88
C VAL A 109 -20.29 11.62 6.32
N GLY A 110 -20.95 12.77 6.41
CA GLY A 110 -22.25 13.03 5.77
C GLY A 110 -22.09 13.90 4.54
N TRP A 111 -22.69 13.50 3.42
CA TRP A 111 -22.75 14.32 2.22
C TRP A 111 -24.11 15.01 2.14
N THR A 112 -24.15 16.34 2.20
CA THR A 112 -25.36 17.13 1.96
C THR A 112 -25.48 17.43 0.47
N THR A 113 -25.82 16.42 -0.33
CA THR A 113 -26.09 16.59 -1.76
C THR A 113 -27.59 16.41 -1.99
N GLY A 114 -28.39 17.39 -1.56
CA GLY A 114 -29.86 17.32 -1.64
C GLY A 114 -30.48 16.31 -0.66
N GLU A 115 -31.80 16.40 -0.47
CA GLU A 115 -32.52 15.43 0.36
C GLU A 115 -32.74 14.12 -0.42
N PRO A 116 -32.49 12.95 0.20
CA PRO A 116 -31.99 12.75 1.57
C PRO A 116 -30.45 12.78 1.68
N ALA A 117 -29.95 13.23 2.84
CA ALA A 117 -28.53 13.16 3.18
C ALA A 117 -28.11 11.69 3.42
N TYR A 118 -27.01 11.27 2.79
CA TYR A 118 -26.41 9.95 3.00
C TYR A 118 -25.14 10.10 3.85
N SER A 119 -24.99 9.24 4.86
CA SER A 119 -23.76 9.14 5.64
C SER A 119 -23.25 7.71 5.65
N TYR A 120 -21.93 7.54 5.61
CA TYR A 120 -21.32 6.26 5.95
C TYR A 120 -21.36 6.09 7.47
N GLU A 121 -21.73 4.89 7.92
CA GLU A 121 -21.47 4.50 9.30
C GLU A 121 -19.95 4.42 9.54
N PRO A 122 -19.46 4.80 10.73
CA PRO A 122 -18.05 4.66 11.07
C PRO A 122 -17.56 3.23 10.86
N VAL A 123 -16.44 3.09 10.14
CA VAL A 123 -15.79 1.81 9.85
C VAL A 123 -14.45 1.77 10.58
N THR A 124 -14.14 0.64 11.22
CA THR A 124 -12.83 0.43 11.86
C THR A 124 -11.77 0.06 10.82
N VAL A 125 -10.52 0.41 11.07
CA VAL A 125 -9.39 -0.04 10.24
C VAL A 125 -9.30 -1.57 10.22
N GLY A 126 -9.57 -2.23 11.35
CA GLY A 126 -9.60 -3.69 11.43
C GLY A 126 -10.68 -4.34 10.55
N ALA A 127 -11.80 -3.67 10.27
CA ALA A 127 -12.81 -4.21 9.35
C ALA A 127 -12.35 -4.21 7.88
N VAL A 128 -11.36 -3.39 7.53
CA VAL A 128 -10.87 -3.25 6.14
C VAL A 128 -9.49 -3.86 5.92
N LEU A 129 -8.69 -4.07 6.97
CA LEU A 129 -7.34 -4.63 6.89
C LEU A 129 -7.14 -5.87 7.80
N GLY A 130 -8.17 -6.31 8.52
CA GLY A 130 -8.10 -7.40 9.49
C GLY A 130 -8.23 -8.80 8.90
N ASP A 131 -8.38 -9.77 9.80
CA ASP A 131 -8.28 -11.21 9.51
C ASP A 131 -9.33 -11.76 8.54
N GLU A 132 -10.44 -11.05 8.34
CA GLU A 132 -11.50 -11.42 7.39
C GLU A 132 -11.25 -10.91 5.95
N THR A 133 -10.09 -10.30 5.70
CA THR A 133 -9.68 -9.75 4.40
C THR A 133 -8.46 -10.49 3.84
N HIS A 134 -8.04 -10.17 2.61
CA HIS A 134 -6.80 -10.71 2.04
C HIS A 134 -5.52 -9.97 2.50
N TRP A 135 -5.63 -8.79 3.14
CA TRP A 135 -4.46 -8.01 3.62
C TRP A 135 -3.51 -8.72 4.58
N PRO A 136 -3.97 -9.60 5.50
CA PRO A 136 -3.08 -10.39 6.34
C PRO A 136 -2.02 -11.19 5.57
N HIS A 137 -2.30 -11.63 4.33
CA HIS A 137 -1.29 -12.31 3.51
C HIS A 137 -0.12 -11.39 3.14
N VAL A 138 -0.43 -10.15 2.73
CA VAL A 138 0.57 -9.11 2.44
C VAL A 138 1.37 -8.78 3.70
N PHE A 139 0.68 -8.55 4.83
CA PHE A 139 1.32 -8.18 6.10
C PHE A 139 2.21 -9.30 6.63
N ASN A 140 1.81 -10.56 6.51
CA ASN A 140 2.61 -11.68 6.98
C ASN A 140 3.92 -11.83 6.18
N VAL A 141 3.89 -11.62 4.86
CA VAL A 141 5.12 -11.63 4.04
C VAL A 141 6.03 -10.46 4.43
N MET A 142 5.48 -9.25 4.56
CA MET A 142 6.26 -8.08 4.97
C MET A 142 6.88 -8.26 6.37
N LYS A 143 6.12 -8.80 7.32
CA LYS A 143 6.59 -9.12 8.68
C LYS A 143 7.73 -10.13 8.67
N ALA A 144 7.62 -11.17 7.86
CA ALA A 144 8.66 -12.19 7.75
C ALA A 144 9.97 -11.60 7.20
N LEU A 145 9.88 -10.76 6.16
CA LEU A 145 11.03 -10.04 5.61
C LEU A 145 11.61 -9.05 6.64
N ALA A 146 10.76 -8.34 7.39
CA ALA A 146 11.19 -7.37 8.40
C ALA A 146 11.98 -8.05 9.53
N GLY A 147 11.62 -9.30 9.89
CA GLY A 147 12.40 -10.11 10.82
C GLY A 147 13.86 -10.34 10.38
N ARG A 148 14.16 -10.25 9.07
CA ARG A 148 15.50 -10.40 8.50
C ARG A 148 16.18 -9.08 8.13
N PHE A 149 15.41 -8.09 7.66
CA PHE A 149 15.93 -6.86 7.06
C PHE A 149 15.65 -5.60 7.91
N GLY A 150 14.92 -5.73 9.02
CA GLY A 150 14.47 -4.64 9.87
C GLY A 150 13.15 -4.03 9.41
N ASP A 151 12.43 -3.39 10.32
CA ASP A 151 11.07 -2.85 10.05
C ASP A 151 11.07 -1.72 9.01
N ASP A 152 12.12 -0.90 8.97
CA ASP A 152 12.32 0.11 7.92
C ASP A 152 12.94 -0.46 6.64
N GLY A 153 13.40 -1.72 6.69
CA GLY A 153 14.04 -2.43 5.58
C GLY A 153 13.06 -3.12 4.65
N VAL A 154 11.75 -2.93 4.83
CA VAL A 154 10.69 -3.55 4.01
C VAL A 154 9.62 -2.53 3.68
N ARG A 155 9.21 -2.47 2.42
CA ARG A 155 8.12 -1.58 1.98
C ARG A 155 7.23 -2.25 0.94
N LEU A 156 5.96 -1.87 0.96
CA LEU A 156 5.00 -2.13 -0.10
C LEU A 156 4.95 -0.91 -1.01
N VAL A 157 5.15 -1.10 -2.31
CA VAL A 157 5.03 -0.05 -3.34
C VAL A 157 3.82 -0.37 -4.21
N VAL A 158 2.98 0.63 -4.48
CA VAL A 158 1.72 0.45 -5.22
C VAL A 158 1.44 1.57 -6.23
N ALA A 159 0.63 1.26 -7.23
CA ALA A 159 -0.03 2.18 -8.15
C ALA A 159 -1.43 1.63 -8.52
N PHE A 160 -2.29 2.47 -9.09
CA PHE A 160 -3.72 2.20 -9.31
C PHE A 160 -4.13 2.53 -10.74
N ASP A 161 -5.12 1.84 -11.32
CA ASP A 161 -5.67 2.16 -12.65
C ASP A 161 -7.05 2.87 -12.65
#